data_AF-A0A2V9UA76-F1
#
_entry.id   AF-A0A2V9UA76-F1
#
_cell.length_a   1.000
_cell.length_b   1.000
_cell.length_c   1.000
_cell.angle_alpha   90.00
_cell.angle_beta   90.00
_cell.angle_gamma   90.00
#
_symmetry.space_group_name_H-M   'P 1'
#
loop_
_entity.id
_entity.type
_entity.pdbx_description
1 polymer ?
#
loop_
_entity_poly.entity_id
_entity_poly.type
_entity_poly.pdbx_seq_one_letter_code
_entity_poly.pdbx_strand_id
1 'polypeptide(L)'
;MKPPMSTETVPSRIESSPLYNPDLAPVSADRRTWGTYNFAALWVSMSVNILTYMLAASLIQGGMNWKQAVATVFLGNTIVLIPMLLNSHPGA
;
A
#
# COMPACT_ATOMS: atom_id res chain seq x y z
N MET A 1 -23.81 5.75 38.97
CA MET A 1 -22.34 5.68 39.15
C MET A 1 -21.79 4.89 37.97
N LYS A 2 -21.28 5.56 36.93
CA LYS A 2 -20.85 4.96 35.65
C LYS A 2 -19.46 4.35 35.85
N PRO A 3 -19.23 3.06 35.52
CA PRO A 3 -17.92 2.45 35.74
C PRO A 3 -16.86 3.11 34.83
N PRO A 4 -15.60 3.23 35.30
CA PRO A 4 -14.53 3.86 34.54
C PRO A 4 -14.20 3.01 33.32
N MET A 5 -14.08 3.67 32.18
CA MET A 5 -13.69 3.10 30.90
C MET A 5 -12.31 2.47 31.05
N SER A 6 -12.25 1.15 31.22
CA SER A 6 -11.00 0.39 31.31
C SER A 6 -10.21 0.60 30.03
N THR A 7 -9.03 1.19 30.17
CA THR A 7 -7.99 1.25 29.16
C THR A 7 -7.53 -0.18 28.84
N GLU A 8 -8.31 -0.90 28.03
CA GLU A 8 -7.86 -2.16 27.47
C GLU A 8 -6.75 -1.85 26.47
N THR A 9 -5.53 -2.18 26.87
CA THR A 9 -4.42 -2.39 25.96
C THR A 9 -4.88 -3.39 24.89
N VAL A 10 -4.91 -2.93 23.64
CA VAL A 10 -5.31 -3.65 22.42
C VAL A 10 -4.77 -5.10 22.24
N PRO A 11 -3.64 -5.55 22.81
CA PRO A 11 -3.12 -6.91 22.55
C PRO A 11 -4.02 -8.06 23.02
N SER A 12 -4.78 -7.91 24.11
CA SER A 12 -5.45 -9.04 24.78
C SER A 12 -6.63 -9.65 24.00
N ARG A 13 -7.20 -8.93 23.01
CA ARG A 13 -8.38 -9.39 22.26
C ARG A 13 -8.06 -10.23 21.01
N ILE A 14 -6.85 -10.15 20.46
CA ILE A 14 -6.49 -10.86 19.21
C ILE A 14 -5.88 -12.23 19.50
N GLU A 15 -5.11 -12.36 20.58
CA GLU A 15 -4.50 -13.61 21.07
C GLU A 15 -5.52 -14.69 21.43
N SER A 16 -6.76 -14.30 21.77
CA SER A 16 -7.86 -15.23 22.09
C SER A 16 -8.66 -15.69 20.87
N SER A 17 -8.32 -15.21 19.67
CA SER A 17 -8.99 -15.59 18.42
C SER A 17 -8.51 -16.97 17.94
N PRO A 18 -9.42 -17.86 17.50
CA PRO A 18 -9.03 -19.13 16.89
C PRO A 18 -8.27 -18.98 15.56
N LEU A 19 -8.17 -17.75 15.02
CA LEU A 19 -7.38 -17.41 13.83
C LEU A 19 -6.03 -16.76 14.15
N TYR A 20 -5.64 -16.71 15.43
CA TYR A 20 -4.35 -16.18 15.84
C TYR A 20 -3.21 -17.12 15.43
N ASN A 21 -2.22 -16.60 14.71
CA ASN A 21 -0.98 -17.29 14.36
C ASN A 21 0.21 -16.34 14.60
N PRO A 22 1.34 -16.80 15.18
CA PRO A 22 2.54 -15.97 15.36
C PRO A 22 3.04 -15.27 14.09
N ASP A 23 2.83 -15.85 12.89
CA ASP A 23 3.22 -15.19 11.63
C ASP A 23 2.25 -14.07 11.20
N LEU A 24 1.01 -14.10 11.71
CA LEU A 24 -0.02 -13.09 11.46
C LEU A 24 -0.08 -12.04 12.57
N ALA A 25 0.68 -12.23 13.65
CA ALA A 25 0.74 -11.29 14.74
C ALA A 25 1.25 -9.94 14.23
N PRO A 26 0.71 -8.80 14.74
CA PRO A 26 1.20 -7.48 14.37
C PRO A 26 2.71 -7.37 14.59
N VAL A 27 3.43 -6.92 13.56
CA VAL A 27 4.88 -6.75 13.63
C VAL A 27 5.20 -5.66 14.65
N SER A 28 6.01 -5.98 15.66
CA SER A 28 6.43 -5.00 16.67
C SER A 28 7.22 -3.86 16.03
N ALA A 29 7.15 -2.66 16.62
CA ALA A 29 7.79 -1.46 16.06
C ALA A 29 9.31 -1.66 15.82
N ASP A 30 9.96 -2.40 16.70
CA ASP A 30 11.38 -2.78 16.67
C ASP A 30 11.75 -3.70 15.48
N ARG A 31 10.77 -4.35 14.85
CA ARG A 31 10.95 -5.21 13.67
C ARG A 31 10.57 -4.53 12.36
N ARG A 32 10.07 -3.28 12.39
CA ARG A 32 9.74 -2.49 11.19
C ARG A 32 11.01 -1.90 10.57
N THR A 33 11.70 -2.70 9.76
CA THR A 33 12.95 -2.30 9.08
C THR A 33 12.72 -1.52 7.78
N TRP A 34 11.49 -1.51 7.26
CA TRP A 34 11.16 -0.90 5.98
C TRP A 34 10.77 0.57 6.16
N GLY A 35 11.67 1.46 5.74
CA GLY A 35 11.35 2.88 5.55
C GLY A 35 10.56 3.15 4.25
N THR A 36 10.14 4.40 4.08
CA THR A 36 9.40 4.90 2.90
C THR A 36 10.07 4.59 1.57
N TYR A 37 11.40 4.58 1.52
CA TYR A 37 12.16 4.23 0.31
C TYR A 37 11.94 2.78 -0.12
N ASN A 38 11.90 1.82 0.81
CA ASN A 38 11.67 0.41 0.47
C ASN A 38 10.28 0.22 -0.14
N PHE A 39 9.27 0.88 0.46
CA PHE A 39 7.91 0.88 -0.08
C PHE A 39 7.83 1.55 -1.46
N ALA A 40 8.52 2.68 -1.65
CA ALA A 40 8.57 3.36 -2.95
C ALA A 40 9.25 2.51 -4.03
N ALA A 41 10.38 1.85 -3.70
CA ALA A 41 11.10 0.98 -4.62
C ALA A 41 10.24 -0.22 -5.05
N LEU A 42 9.55 -0.85 -4.10
CA LEU A 42 8.62 -1.93 -4.40
C LEU A 42 7.43 -1.48 -5.22
N TRP A 43 6.90 -0.29 -4.93
CA TRP A 43 5.82 0.29 -5.71
C TRP A 43 6.24 0.51 -7.16
N VAL A 44 7.39 1.15 -7.41
CA VAL A 44 7.92 1.32 -8.77
C VAL A 44 8.13 -0.03 -9.45
N SER A 45 8.66 -1.02 -8.73
CA SER A 45 8.87 -2.36 -9.26
C SER A 45 7.57 -3.05 -9.67
N MET A 46 6.46 -2.82 -8.95
CA MET A 46 5.15 -3.36 -9.34
C MET A 46 4.49 -2.55 -10.47
N SER A 47 4.67 -1.22 -10.48
CA SER A 47 4.10 -0.33 -11.52
C SER A 47 4.73 -0.56 -12.90
N VAL A 48 5.99 -0.98 -12.97
CA VAL A 48 6.67 -1.29 -14.24
C VAL A 48 6.45 -2.76 -14.59
N ASN A 49 5.44 -3.03 -15.42
CA ASN A 49 5.10 -4.38 -15.88
C ASN A 49 4.57 -4.36 -17.32
N ILE A 50 4.38 -5.55 -17.92
CA ILE A 50 3.90 -5.72 -19.31
C ILE A 50 2.59 -4.99 -19.57
N LEU A 51 1.65 -4.99 -18.62
CA LEU A 51 0.36 -4.30 -18.80
C LEU A 51 0.56 -2.79 -18.94
N THR A 52 1.47 -2.20 -18.15
CA THR A 52 1.83 -0.78 -18.23
C THR A 52 2.41 -0.43 -19.60
N TYR A 53 3.26 -1.31 -20.16
CA TYR A 53 3.79 -1.13 -21.51
C TYR A 53 2.69 -1.24 -22.58
N MET A 54 1.74 -2.16 -22.43
CA MET A 54 0.60 -2.28 -23.34
C MET A 54 -0.32 -1.06 -23.29
N LEU A 55 -0.56 -0.50 -22.10
CA LEU A 55 -1.30 0.76 -21.91
C LEU A 55 -0.61 1.94 -22.58
N ALA A 56 0.71 2.08 -22.42
CA ALA A 56 1.46 3.11 -23.11
C ALA A 56 1.41 2.92 -24.65
N ALA A 57 1.53 1.69 -25.13
CA ALA A 57 1.45 1.37 -26.55
C ALA A 57 0.06 1.71 -27.13
N SER A 58 -1.03 1.40 -26.42
CA SER A 58 -2.39 1.72 -26.88
C SER A 58 -2.66 3.23 -26.92
N LEU A 59 -2.14 4.00 -25.96
CA LEU A 59 -2.21 5.46 -25.96
C LEU A 59 -1.43 6.06 -27.14
N ILE A 60 -0.24 5.53 -27.44
CA ILE A 60 0.55 5.96 -28.60
C ILE A 60 -0.21 5.65 -29.89
N GLN A 61 -0.78 4.46 -30.00
CA GLN A 61 -1.59 4.06 -31.15
C GLN A 61 -2.85 4.93 -31.32
N GLY A 62 -3.39 5.43 -30.20
CA GLY A 62 -4.47 6.43 -30.17
C GLY A 62 -4.06 7.85 -30.60
N GLY A 63 -2.80 8.06 -31.00
CA GLY A 63 -2.30 9.33 -31.53
C GLY A 63 -1.47 10.17 -30.56
N MET A 64 -1.18 9.65 -29.36
CA MET A 64 -0.39 10.36 -28.35
C MET A 64 1.12 10.20 -28.61
N ASN A 65 1.93 11.24 -28.38
CA ASN A 65 3.39 11.09 -28.44
C ASN A 65 3.86 10.13 -27.33
N TRP A 66 4.89 9.32 -27.59
CA TRP A 66 5.47 8.39 -26.60
C TRP A 66 5.79 9.06 -25.26
N LYS A 67 6.28 10.31 -25.26
CA LYS A 67 6.54 11.07 -24.02
C LYS A 67 5.26 11.39 -23.26
N GLN A 68 4.19 11.75 -23.97
CA GLN A 68 2.90 12.06 -23.37
C GLN A 68 2.23 10.79 -22.84
N ALA A 69 2.28 9.68 -23.58
CA ALA A 69 1.72 8.41 -23.14
C ALA A 69 2.36 7.91 -21.84
N VAL A 70 3.69 7.97 -21.75
CA VAL A 70 4.41 7.64 -20.50
C VAL A 70 4.01 8.57 -19.36
N ALA A 71 3.91 9.88 -19.60
CA ALA A 71 3.50 10.85 -18.59
C ALA A 71 2.06 10.61 -18.10
N THR A 72 1.12 10.28 -19.00
CA THR A 72 -0.27 9.95 -18.66
C THR A 72 -0.35 8.69 -17.80
N VAL A 73 0.41 7.65 -18.14
CA VAL A 73 0.47 6.41 -17.36
C VAL A 73 1.08 6.65 -15.97
N PHE A 74 2.14 7.45 -15.90
CA PHE A 74 2.76 7.84 -14.63
C PHE A 74 1.80 8.64 -13.74
N LEU A 75 1.07 9.59 -14.33
CA LEU A 75 0.07 10.38 -13.61
C LEU A 75 -1.05 9.49 -13.05
N GLY A 76 -1.56 8.55 -13.86
CA GLY A 76 -2.56 7.57 -13.41
C GLY A 76 -2.07 6.75 -12.22
N ASN A 77 -0.84 6.24 -12.28
CA ASN A 77 -0.22 5.49 -11.18
C ASN A 77 -0.07 6.36 -9.91
N THR A 78 0.29 7.64 -10.06
CA THR A 78 0.43 8.58 -8.93
C THR A 78 -0.91 8.87 -8.26
N ILE A 79 -2.00 8.94 -9.02
CA ILE A 79 -3.35 9.15 -8.48
C ILE A 79 -3.78 7.93 -7.64
N VAL A 80 -3.52 6.71 -8.13
CA VAL A 80 -3.82 5.46 -7.40
C VAL A 80 -3.03 5.35 -6.09
N LEU A 81 -1.87 6.00 -6.01
CA LEU A 81 -1.07 6.05 -4.80
C LEU A 81 -1.80 6.70 -3.62
N ILE A 82 -2.68 7.67 -3.87
CA ILE A 82 -3.42 8.40 -2.82
C ILE A 82 -4.32 7.46 -1.99
N PRO A 83 -5.27 6.71 -2.58
CA PRO A 83 -6.08 5.77 -1.81
C PRO A 83 -5.24 4.65 -1.22
N MET A 84 -4.15 4.19 -1.86
CA MET A 84 -3.27 3.19 -1.26
C MET A 84 -2.63 3.68 0.05
N LEU A 85 -2.16 4.93 0.07
CA LEU A 85 -1.60 5.55 1.28
C LEU A 85 -2.67 5.73 2.37
N LEU A 86 -3.88 6.14 2.00
CA LEU A 86 -5.01 6.26 2.93
C LEU A 86 -5.42 4.90 3.52
N ASN A 87 -5.45 3.84 2.71
CA ASN A 87 -5.71 2.46 3.15
C ASN A 87 -4.56 1.87 3.96
N SER A 88 -3.34 2.40 3.83
CA SER A 88 -2.17 1.95 4.59
C SER A 88 -2.08 2.59 5.98
N HIS A 89 -2.85 3.66 6.24
CA HIS A 89 -2.83 4.35 7.54
C HIS A 89 -3.22 3.47 8.75
N PRO A 90 -4.20 2.53 8.64
CA PRO A 90 -4.48 1.55 9.70
C PRO A 90 -3.40 0.47 9.86
N GLY A 91 -2.49 0.32 8.90
CA GLY A 91 -1.40 -0.67 8.92
C GLY A 91 -0.02 -0.10 9.25
N ALA A 92 0.12 1.22 9.42
CA ALA A 92 1.37 1.92 9.72
C ALA A 92 1.73 1.93 11.21
#